data_AF-A0A1F5I8L8-F1
#
_entry.id   AF-A0A1F5I8L8-F1
#
_cell.length_a   1.000
_cell.length_b   1.000
_cell.length_c   1.000
_cell.angle_alpha   90.00
_cell.angle_beta   90.00
_cell.angle_gamma   90.00
#
_symmetry.space_group_name_H-M   'P 1'
#
loop_
_entity.id
_entity.type
_entity.pdbx_description
1 polymer ?
#
loop_
_entity_poly.entity_id
_entity_poly.type
_entity_poly.pdbx_seq_one_letter_code
_entity_poly.pdbx_strand_id
1 'polypeptide(L)'
;MRHAVFGQKLSRDTKARKALLNNLASSLIIHGHLRTTLAKAKFSQGYIEKLVSQAKKNRLNRYRILASKLNHHAFIKLINEVGPGFENRKGGYTRVLKIPARRGDAAQMAKLEFLEWDKTKAKTPKQTTKKANTKTKSVKETKTTAKPQPNEKKVLNTKETKNEKRKT
;
A
#
# COMPACT_ATOMS: atom_id res chain seq x y z
N MET A 1 40.51 8.24 1.15
CA MET A 1 39.09 7.96 0.78
C MET A 1 38.28 7.76 2.05
N ARG A 2 36.96 8.04 2.06
CA ARG A 2 36.10 7.56 3.15
C ARG A 2 35.82 6.07 2.93
N HIS A 3 36.59 5.22 3.58
CA HIS A 3 36.40 3.77 3.54
C HIS A 3 35.02 3.40 4.14
N ALA A 4 34.37 2.37 3.59
CA ALA A 4 33.05 1.84 4.00
C ALA A 4 31.79 2.72 3.75
N VAL A 5 31.88 3.86 3.05
CA VAL A 5 30.68 4.62 2.64
C VAL A 5 30.14 4.07 1.32
N PHE A 6 29.13 3.20 1.40
CA PHE A 6 28.44 2.65 0.23
C PHE A 6 27.36 3.62 -0.31
N GLY A 7 27.40 3.91 -1.61
CA GLY A 7 26.38 4.67 -2.34
C GLY A 7 26.63 6.18 -2.44
N GLN A 8 25.64 6.90 -2.97
CA GLN A 8 25.73 8.35 -3.23
C GLN A 8 24.82 9.15 -2.29
N LYS A 9 25.32 10.29 -1.78
CA LYS A 9 24.54 11.18 -0.89
C LYS A 9 23.48 12.01 -1.65
N LEU A 10 23.64 12.20 -2.96
CA LEU A 10 22.75 13.00 -3.84
C LEU A 10 22.53 14.44 -3.33
N SER A 11 23.54 15.03 -2.68
CA SER A 11 23.48 16.35 -2.04
C SER A 11 22.27 16.53 -1.13
N ARG A 12 21.88 15.46 -0.41
CA ARG A 12 20.69 15.44 0.45
C ARG A 12 21.00 14.82 1.81
N ASP A 13 20.29 15.28 2.83
CA ASP A 13 20.22 14.59 4.12
C ASP A 13 19.55 13.21 3.99
N THR A 14 19.77 12.33 4.96
CA THR A 14 19.18 11.01 5.09
C THR A 14 17.66 11.00 4.95
N LYS A 15 16.93 11.89 5.63
CA LYS A 15 15.45 11.93 5.57
C LYS A 15 14.97 12.30 4.17
N ALA A 16 15.53 13.37 3.60
CA ALA A 16 15.21 13.84 2.25
C ALA A 16 15.59 12.81 1.18
N ARG A 17 16.69 12.07 1.37
CA ARG A 17 17.12 11.01 0.45
C ARG A 17 16.18 9.79 0.49
N LYS A 18 15.71 9.39 1.67
CA LYS A 18 14.70 8.33 1.82
C LYS A 18 13.39 8.73 1.14
N ALA A 19 12.92 9.96 1.37
CA ALA A 19 11.72 10.48 0.71
C ALA A 19 11.87 10.52 -0.82
N LEU A 20 13.01 10.96 -1.33
CA LEU A 20 13.31 10.95 -2.76
C LEU A 20 13.23 9.53 -3.34
N LEU A 21 13.83 8.54 -2.68
CA LEU A 21 13.78 7.14 -3.12
C LEU A 21 12.35 6.60 -3.17
N ASN A 22 11.55 6.88 -2.14
CA ASN A 22 10.15 6.47 -2.07
C ASN A 22 9.32 7.10 -3.21
N ASN A 23 9.56 8.38 -3.50
CA ASN A 23 8.86 9.08 -4.57
C ASN A 23 9.26 8.54 -5.95
N LEU A 24 10.57 8.38 -6.22
CA LEU A 24 11.05 7.83 -7.49
C LEU A 24 10.53 6.40 -7.72
N ALA A 25 10.54 5.56 -6.68
CA ALA A 25 10.00 4.21 -6.75
C ALA A 25 8.49 4.21 -7.01
N SER A 26 7.73 5.05 -6.30
CA SER A 26 6.28 5.17 -6.48
C SER A 26 5.93 5.63 -7.90
N SER A 27 6.60 6.67 -8.40
CA SER A 27 6.39 7.16 -9.77
C SER A 27 6.74 6.10 -10.81
N LEU A 28 7.84 5.37 -10.64
CA LEU A 28 8.21 4.30 -11.56
C LEU A 28 7.16 3.18 -11.58
N ILE A 29 6.65 2.76 -10.41
CA ILE A 29 5.62 1.72 -10.32
C ILE A 29 4.31 2.17 -10.98
N ILE A 30 3.92 3.43 -10.79
CA ILE A 30 2.68 3.97 -11.37
C ILE A 30 2.79 4.06 -12.89
N HIS A 31 3.86 4.65 -13.43
CA HIS A 31 3.98 4.97 -14.85
C HIS A 31 4.74 3.93 -15.68
N GLY A 32 5.45 3.00 -15.05
CA GLY A 32 6.28 1.99 -15.69
C GLY A 32 7.67 2.48 -16.13
N HIS A 33 7.85 3.80 -16.26
CA HIS A 33 9.10 4.43 -16.64
C HIS A 33 9.23 5.82 -16.00
N LEU A 34 10.46 6.33 -15.91
CA LEU A 34 10.77 7.62 -15.29
C LEU A 34 12.03 8.24 -15.92
N ARG A 35 11.97 9.54 -16.23
CA ARG A 35 13.13 10.31 -16.68
C ARG A 35 13.74 11.08 -15.50
N THR A 36 15.01 10.84 -15.19
CA THR A 36 15.72 11.49 -14.06
C THR A 36 17.22 11.66 -14.36
N THR A 37 18.00 12.15 -13.40
CA THR A 37 19.47 12.24 -13.58
C THR A 37 20.11 10.86 -13.43
N LEU A 38 21.23 10.63 -14.11
CA LEU A 38 21.93 9.35 -14.12
C LEU A 38 22.28 8.87 -12.70
N ALA A 39 22.76 9.80 -11.86
CA ALA A 39 23.08 9.55 -10.46
C ALA A 39 21.85 9.05 -9.66
N LYS A 40 20.70 9.71 -9.82
CA LYS A 40 19.45 9.32 -9.15
C LYS A 40 18.96 7.96 -9.64
N ALA A 41 18.99 7.72 -10.96
CA ALA A 41 18.55 6.45 -11.55
C ALA A 41 19.37 5.25 -11.05
N LYS A 42 20.70 5.35 -11.10
CA LYS A 42 21.60 4.30 -10.62
C LYS A 42 21.42 4.04 -9.12
N PHE A 43 21.24 5.10 -8.34
CA PHE A 43 21.04 4.96 -6.89
C PHE A 43 19.68 4.35 -6.54
N SER A 44 18.61 4.69 -7.26
CA SER A 44 17.27 4.14 -7.02
C SER A 44 17.09 2.71 -7.51
N GLN A 45 17.88 2.26 -8.49
CA GLN A 45 17.76 0.94 -9.12
C GLN A 45 17.74 -0.20 -8.08
N GLY A 46 18.79 -0.30 -7.26
CA GLY A 46 18.88 -1.36 -6.25
C GLY A 46 17.80 -1.27 -5.15
N TYR A 47 17.25 -0.07 -4.92
CA TYR A 47 16.11 0.09 -4.01
C TYR A 47 14.82 -0.49 -4.60
N ILE A 48 14.53 -0.16 -5.86
CA ILE A 48 13.33 -0.62 -6.57
C ILE A 48 13.36 -2.13 -6.78
N GLU A 49 14.49 -2.70 -7.17
CA GLU A 49 14.62 -4.15 -7.40
C GLU A 49 14.31 -4.96 -6.13
N LYS A 50 14.67 -4.43 -4.96
CA LYS A 50 14.31 -5.02 -3.66
C LYS A 50 12.80 -4.95 -3.39
N LEU A 51 12.14 -3.85 -3.77
CA LEU A 51 10.68 -3.72 -3.60
C LEU A 51 9.93 -4.74 -4.47
N VAL A 52 10.31 -4.87 -5.75
CA VAL A 52 9.74 -5.88 -6.66
C VAL A 52 9.97 -7.29 -6.12
N SER A 53 11.19 -7.59 -5.69
CA SER A 53 11.53 -8.90 -5.10
C SER A 53 10.70 -9.23 -3.85
N GLN A 54 10.36 -8.23 -3.03
CA GLN A 54 9.49 -8.39 -1.87
C GLN A 54 8.03 -8.61 -2.27
N ALA A 55 7.55 -7.90 -3.29
CA ALA A 55 6.19 -8.02 -3.80
C ALA A 55 5.89 -9.42 -4.34
N LYS A 56 6.87 -10.06 -5.00
CA LYS A 56 6.76 -11.44 -5.50
C LYS A 56 6.42 -12.47 -4.42
N LYS A 57 6.91 -12.28 -3.18
CA LYS A 57 6.87 -13.31 -2.13
C LYS A 57 5.50 -13.49 -1.45
N ASN A 58 4.48 -12.71 -1.80
CA ASN A 58 3.10 -12.79 -1.27
C ASN A 58 2.99 -13.10 0.24
N ARG A 59 3.61 -12.27 1.10
CA ARG A 59 3.51 -12.38 2.57
C ARG A 59 3.05 -11.06 3.18
N LEU A 60 2.18 -11.14 4.19
CA LEU A 60 1.63 -9.97 4.90
C LEU A 60 2.71 -9.06 5.49
N ASN A 61 3.76 -9.62 6.09
CA ASN A 61 4.86 -8.84 6.67
C ASN A 61 5.58 -7.98 5.61
N ARG A 62 5.77 -8.51 4.38
CA ARG A 62 6.36 -7.79 3.27
C ARG A 62 5.42 -6.69 2.80
N TYR A 63 4.12 -6.95 2.73
CA TYR A 63 3.14 -5.94 2.34
C TYR A 63 3.09 -4.76 3.32
N ARG A 64 3.18 -5.00 4.63
CA ARG A 64 3.29 -3.90 5.62
C ARG A 64 4.54 -3.04 5.41
N ILE A 65 5.68 -3.66 5.10
CA ILE A 65 6.93 -2.95 4.81
C ILE A 65 6.84 -2.17 3.49
N LEU A 66 6.16 -2.70 2.47
CA LEU A 66 5.97 -2.01 1.19
C LEU A 66 5.02 -0.82 1.35
N ALA A 67 3.92 -1.00 2.09
CA ALA A 67 2.95 0.05 2.36
C ALA A 67 3.53 1.23 3.15
N SER A 68 4.53 0.99 4.02
CA SER A 68 5.20 2.09 4.73
C SER A 68 6.17 2.90 3.88
N LYS A 69 6.54 2.40 2.69
CA LYS A 69 7.53 3.02 1.79
C LYS A 69 6.91 3.66 0.56
N LEU A 70 5.77 3.14 0.09
CA LEU A 70 5.16 3.51 -1.17
C LEU A 70 3.82 4.19 -0.94
N ASN A 71 3.44 5.04 -1.89
CA ASN A 71 2.10 5.61 -1.92
C ASN A 71 1.07 4.50 -2.18
N HIS A 72 -0.17 4.71 -1.73
CA HIS A 72 -1.23 3.70 -1.79
C HIS A 72 -1.45 3.12 -3.20
N HIS A 73 -1.53 3.98 -4.22
CA HIS A 73 -1.70 3.53 -5.62
C HIS A 73 -0.51 2.72 -6.14
N ALA A 74 0.72 3.15 -5.83
CA ALA A 74 1.92 2.42 -6.21
C ALA A 74 1.97 1.05 -5.50
N PHE A 75 1.61 1.00 -4.22
CA PHE A 75 1.55 -0.24 -3.45
C PHE A 75 0.57 -1.25 -4.06
N ILE A 76 -0.66 -0.82 -4.39
CA ILE A 76 -1.67 -1.70 -5.00
C ILE A 76 -1.17 -2.23 -6.34
N LYS A 77 -0.67 -1.35 -7.21
CA LYS A 77 -0.16 -1.73 -8.53
C LYS A 77 1.04 -2.67 -8.45
N LEU A 78 1.93 -2.44 -7.48
CA LEU A 78 3.10 -3.30 -7.25
C LEU A 78 2.68 -4.74 -6.91
N ILE A 79 1.68 -4.91 -6.06
CA ILE A 79 1.24 -6.24 -5.59
C ILE A 79 0.38 -6.96 -6.63
N ASN A 80 -0.54 -6.23 -7.24
CA ASN A 80 -1.52 -6.84 -8.13
C ASN A 80 -0.95 -7.10 -9.52
N GLU A 81 -0.13 -6.18 -10.04
CA GLU A 81 0.29 -6.24 -11.43
C GLU A 81 1.79 -6.57 -11.56
N VAL A 82 2.65 -5.71 -11.02
CA VAL A 82 4.10 -5.77 -11.28
C VAL A 82 4.76 -6.99 -10.64
N GLY A 83 4.41 -7.32 -9.40
CA GLY A 83 4.96 -8.47 -8.67
C GLY A 83 4.71 -9.79 -9.39
N PRO A 84 3.44 -10.15 -9.68
CA PRO A 84 3.08 -11.34 -10.47
C PRO A 84 3.68 -11.31 -11.88
N GLY A 85 3.72 -10.15 -12.53
CA GLY A 85 4.31 -9.97 -13.85
C GLY A 85 5.79 -10.38 -13.95
N PHE A 86 6.54 -10.24 -12.86
CA PHE A 86 7.95 -10.58 -12.76
C PHE A 86 8.22 -11.92 -12.06
N GLU A 87 7.20 -12.77 -11.87
CA GLU A 87 7.32 -14.06 -11.16
C GLU A 87 8.47 -14.93 -11.72
N ASN A 88 8.52 -15.09 -13.04
CA ASN A 88 9.49 -15.94 -13.73
C ASN A 88 10.92 -15.36 -13.74
N ARG A 89 11.10 -14.06 -13.47
CA ARG A 89 12.41 -13.39 -13.56
C ARG A 89 13.12 -13.37 -12.20
N LYS A 90 14.34 -13.89 -12.13
CA LYS A 90 15.12 -14.01 -10.87
C LYS A 90 15.84 -12.71 -10.43
N GLY A 91 15.89 -11.68 -11.28
CA GLY A 91 16.52 -10.39 -10.97
C GLY A 91 16.59 -9.47 -12.19
N GLY A 92 17.10 -8.26 -12.02
CA GLY A 92 17.23 -7.28 -13.11
C GLY A 92 15.88 -6.87 -13.69
N TYR A 93 14.98 -6.35 -12.84
CA TYR A 93 13.63 -5.94 -13.24
C TYR A 93 13.60 -4.59 -13.94
N THR A 94 14.65 -3.79 -13.75
CA THR A 94 14.72 -2.42 -14.25
C THR A 94 15.94 -2.23 -15.16
N ARG A 95 15.83 -1.30 -16.10
CA ARG A 95 16.89 -0.88 -17.02
C ARG A 95 17.11 0.62 -16.91
N VAL A 96 18.38 1.03 -16.94
CA VAL A 96 18.79 2.44 -16.99
C VAL A 96 19.35 2.73 -18.37
N LEU A 97 18.66 3.57 -19.14
CA LEU A 97 19.10 4.05 -20.44
C LEU A 97 19.63 5.47 -20.30
N LYS A 98 20.84 5.74 -20.78
CA LYS A 98 21.35 7.11 -20.86
C LYS A 98 20.60 7.86 -21.96
N ILE A 99 20.29 9.12 -21.71
CA ILE A 99 19.64 10.01 -22.66
C ILE A 99 20.41 11.34 -22.71
N PRO A 100 20.17 12.21 -23.72
CA PRO A 100 20.90 13.46 -23.85
C PRO A 100 20.87 14.30 -22.58
N ALA A 101 21.97 15.00 -22.33
CA ALA A 101 22.12 15.89 -21.19
C ALA A 101 21.02 16.95 -21.19
N ARG A 102 20.62 17.38 -19.99
CA ARG A 102 19.61 18.42 -19.85
C ARG A 102 20.16 19.76 -20.33
N ARG A 103 19.35 20.49 -21.11
CA ARG A 103 19.67 21.85 -21.54
C ARG A 103 19.66 22.80 -20.33
N GLY A 104 20.70 23.62 -20.19
CA GLY A 104 20.85 24.58 -19.10
C GLY A 104 21.95 24.20 -18.13
N ASP A 105 21.79 23.09 -17.40
CA ASP A 105 22.74 22.62 -16.37
C ASP A 105 23.67 21.49 -16.84
N ALA A 106 23.55 21.07 -18.10
CA ALA A 106 24.29 19.96 -18.70
C ALA A 106 24.24 18.64 -17.89
N ALA A 107 23.22 18.47 -17.04
CA ALA A 107 23.14 17.31 -16.17
C ALA A 107 22.94 16.03 -17.01
N GLN A 108 23.75 15.00 -16.73
CA GLN A 108 23.58 13.69 -17.37
C GLN A 108 22.25 13.07 -16.96
N MET A 109 21.41 12.81 -17.96
CA MET A 109 20.07 12.28 -17.77
C MET A 109 20.01 10.79 -18.09
N ALA A 110 19.01 10.11 -17.52
CA ALA A 110 18.71 8.72 -17.78
C ALA A 110 17.20 8.47 -17.74
N LYS A 111 16.74 7.51 -18.55
CA LYS A 111 15.42 6.89 -18.46
C LYS A 111 15.57 5.60 -17.66
N LEU A 112 14.88 5.50 -16.53
CA LEU A 112 14.74 4.29 -15.73
C LEU A 112 13.40 3.67 -16.07
N GLU A 113 13.38 2.41 -16.48
CA GLU A 113 12.16 1.72 -16.89
C GLU A 113 12.14 0.28 -16.37
N PHE A 114 10.93 -0.27 -16.19
CA PHE A 114 10.78 -1.70 -16.02
C PHE A 114 11.06 -2.40 -17.35
N LEU A 115 11.71 -3.56 -17.25
CA LEU A 115 11.80 -4.47 -18.39
C LEU A 115 10.43 -5.04 -18.73
N GLU A 116 10.30 -5.69 -19.88
CA GLU A 116 9.07 -6.38 -20.24
C GLU A 116 8.70 -7.42 -19.17
N TRP A 117 7.47 -7.29 -18.70
CA TRP A 117 6.83 -8.20 -17.76
C TRP A 117 5.46 -8.59 -18.28
N ASP A 118 5.02 -9.76 -17.85
CA ASP A 118 3.79 -10.34 -18.32
C ASP A 118 2.59 -9.64 -17.67
N LYS A 119 1.97 -8.72 -18.42
CA LYS A 119 0.80 -7.96 -17.97
C LYS A 119 -0.44 -8.83 -17.78
N THR A 120 -0.47 -10.03 -18.36
CA THR A 120 -1.63 -10.93 -18.26
C THR A 120 -1.77 -11.57 -16.89
N LYS A 121 -0.66 -11.67 -16.13
CA LYS A 121 -0.63 -12.24 -14.78
C LYS A 121 -1.12 -11.29 -13.69
N ALA A 122 -1.67 -10.13 -14.07
CA ALA A 122 -2.23 -9.21 -13.12
C ALA A 122 -3.35 -9.89 -12.30
N LYS A 123 -3.22 -9.86 -10.97
CA LYS A 123 -4.28 -10.27 -10.06
C LYS A 123 -5.37 -9.20 -10.13
N THR A 124 -6.37 -9.42 -10.98
CA THR A 124 -7.56 -8.57 -10.99
C THR A 124 -8.18 -8.59 -9.60
N PRO A 125 -8.50 -7.44 -8.99
CA PRO A 125 -9.30 -7.43 -7.78
C PRO A 125 -10.65 -8.05 -8.15
N LYS A 126 -10.92 -9.28 -7.66
CA LYS A 126 -12.27 -9.85 -7.69
C LYS A 126 -13.17 -8.84 -7.02
N GLN A 127 -13.99 -8.14 -7.80
CA GLN A 127 -15.11 -7.37 -7.27
C GLN A 127 -15.99 -8.36 -6.51
N THR A 128 -16.01 -8.24 -5.20
CA THR A 128 -16.99 -8.90 -4.36
C THR A 128 -18.35 -8.31 -4.70
N THR A 129 -19.06 -8.94 -5.63
CA THR A 129 -20.50 -8.79 -5.78
C THR A 129 -21.11 -8.96 -4.39
N LYS A 130 -21.64 -7.86 -3.83
CA LYS A 130 -22.50 -7.88 -2.66
C LYS A 130 -23.69 -8.77 -2.99
N LYS A 131 -23.69 -10.03 -2.56
CA LYS A 131 -24.92 -10.82 -2.49
C LYS A 131 -25.77 -10.20 -1.39
N ALA A 132 -26.76 -9.40 -1.81
CA ALA A 132 -27.88 -9.02 -0.98
C ALA A 132 -28.53 -10.31 -0.45
N ASN A 133 -28.54 -10.47 0.87
CA ASN A 133 -29.09 -11.64 1.52
C ASN A 133 -30.60 -11.42 1.71
N THR A 134 -31.38 -11.69 0.66
CA THR A 134 -32.83 -11.86 0.77
C THR A 134 -33.08 -13.26 1.36
N LYS A 135 -33.48 -13.32 2.62
CA LYS A 135 -34.15 -14.49 3.19
C LYS A 135 -35.36 -14.04 4.00
N THR A 136 -36.43 -13.74 3.28
CA THR A 136 -37.80 -14.02 3.71
C THR A 136 -38.06 -15.51 3.48
N LYS A 137 -38.23 -16.27 4.57
CA LYS A 137 -38.94 -17.57 4.62
C LYS A 137 -39.61 -17.59 6.00
N SER A 138 -40.88 -17.21 6.06
CA SER A 138 -42.04 -18.10 5.96
C SER A 138 -42.32 -18.81 7.29
N VAL A 139 -43.31 -18.25 7.98
CA VAL A 139 -44.11 -18.83 9.06
C VAL A 139 -44.50 -20.28 8.73
N LYS A 140 -44.35 -21.19 9.70
CA LYS A 140 -45.19 -22.38 9.83
C LYS A 140 -45.45 -22.65 11.31
N GLU A 141 -46.70 -22.96 11.59
CA GLU A 141 -47.42 -22.94 12.87
C GLU A 141 -46.98 -24.01 13.88
N THR A 142 -47.14 -23.72 15.17
CA THR A 142 -47.85 -24.60 16.13
C THR A 142 -48.28 -23.80 17.37
N LYS A 143 -49.58 -23.81 17.66
CA LYS A 143 -50.23 -23.34 18.91
C LYS A 143 -50.05 -24.41 20.00
N THR A 144 -49.76 -24.02 21.24
CA THR A 144 -50.57 -24.33 22.46
C THR A 144 -49.91 -23.78 23.74
N THR A 145 -50.66 -22.91 24.43
CA THR A 145 -50.97 -22.89 25.88
C THR A 145 -49.88 -23.24 26.91
N ALA A 146 -49.46 -22.27 27.73
CA ALA A 146 -49.58 -22.30 29.20
C ALA A 146 -48.87 -21.09 29.86
N LYS A 147 -49.66 -20.29 30.61
CA LYS A 147 -49.20 -19.43 31.73
C LYS A 147 -48.99 -20.36 32.94
N PRO A 148 -48.11 -20.06 33.92
CA PRO A 148 -48.39 -18.99 34.90
C PRO A 148 -47.16 -18.21 35.43
N GLN A 149 -47.41 -17.01 35.98
CA GLN A 149 -46.51 -16.30 36.91
C GLN A 149 -46.64 -16.92 38.33
N PRO A 150 -45.73 -16.63 39.30
CA PRO A 150 -45.96 -15.47 40.19
C PRO A 150 -44.72 -14.80 40.83
N ASN A 151 -44.91 -13.52 41.20
CA ASN A 151 -44.37 -12.77 42.38
C ASN A 151 -42.84 -12.58 42.55
N GLU A 152 -42.28 -11.50 43.12
CA GLU A 152 -42.81 -10.49 44.05
C GLU A 152 -41.90 -9.23 44.14
N LYS A 153 -42.56 -8.07 44.19
CA LYS A 153 -42.32 -6.81 44.96
C LYS A 153 -40.94 -6.48 45.57
N LYS A 154 -40.48 -5.24 45.27
CA LYS A 154 -40.08 -4.15 46.21
C LYS A 154 -39.75 -2.89 45.36
N VAL A 155 -40.63 -1.90 45.19
CA VAL A 155 -41.09 -0.81 46.08
C VAL A 155 -40.02 0.26 46.40
N LEU A 156 -40.19 1.38 45.68
CA LEU A 156 -40.13 2.82 46.03
C LEU A 156 -38.85 3.54 46.52
N ASN A 157 -38.60 4.67 45.81
CA ASN A 157 -38.26 6.04 46.25
C ASN A 157 -37.00 6.25 47.11
N THR A 158 -36.14 7.24 46.79
CA THR A 158 -36.46 8.66 47.03
C THR A 158 -35.61 9.62 46.17
N LYS A 159 -36.33 10.52 45.48
CA LYS A 159 -36.14 11.96 45.17
C LYS A 159 -34.78 12.66 45.33
N GLU A 160 -34.50 13.45 44.28
CA GLU A 160 -34.07 14.87 44.25
C GLU A 160 -32.72 15.23 44.90
N THR A 161 -31.76 15.85 44.19
CA THR A 161 -31.83 17.28 43.85
C THR A 161 -30.71 17.73 42.90
N LYS A 162 -31.13 18.53 41.90
CA LYS A 162 -30.58 19.80 41.38
C LYS A 162 -29.08 20.07 41.14
N ASN A 163 -28.92 20.73 39.99
CA ASN A 163 -28.02 21.83 39.63
C ASN A 163 -26.60 21.49 39.12
N GLU A 164 -26.31 21.69 37.83
CA GLU A 164 -26.25 22.95 37.05
C GLU A 164 -24.85 23.60 37.10
N LYS A 165 -24.31 23.83 35.88
CA LYS A 165 -23.26 24.78 35.50
C LYS A 165 -21.85 24.61 36.09
N ARG A 166 -20.89 24.46 35.16
CA ARG A 166 -19.68 25.31 35.02
C ARG A 166 -19.05 24.99 33.65
N LYS A 167 -19.03 25.98 32.75
CA LYS A 167 -17.87 26.84 32.40
C LYS A 167 -16.84 26.05 31.59
N THR A 168 -16.28 26.52 30.49
CA THR A 168 -16.25 27.78 29.75
C THR A 168 -15.49 27.46 28.46
#